data_AF-A0A3D2B6N2-F1
#
_entry.id   AF-A0A3D2B6N2-F1
#
_cell.length_a   1.000
_cell.length_b   1.000
_cell.length_c   1.000
_cell.angle_alpha   90.00
_cell.angle_beta   90.00
_cell.angle_gamma   90.00
#
_symmetry.space_group_name_H-M   'P 1'
#
loop_
_entity.id
_entity.type
_entity.pdbx_description
1 polymer ?
#
loop_
_entity_poly.entity_id
_entity_poly.type
_entity_poly.pdbx_seq_one_letter_code
_entity_poly.pdbx_strand_id
1 'polypeptide(L)'
;MKRVALSCTILVVIANLASGQTTEEKISQALQALPESMRAGASVVEYDAMGYRTVLREGTNSLVCEPDDPTVEGFRVTCYHQNRIARLNFERQLAASGKSAAEVFQTRSAKVDAGELPLPVAGQMGYFLGGANEASAIPTRSVRLPYATAASTGLPTGTDESEGVWLMQAGTNRAHIMIVGTPSGTPPMASSTETDKAAAAVLAAPAALRAGATVVDYDEYGDRHILRQGTNTLVCEPDDPNTEGFTAWCYQEGHVSRVNFEKKVAATSNERAEVFRQRVQAVEAGKISLPVAGQMQYILSGDSLGTATRRGQVARLPYATSASTGLPEERSHDGIWLMQAGTNRAHIMIMRP
;
A
#
# COMPACT_ATOMS: atom_id res chain seq x y z
N MET A 1 -2.95 72.30 -54.88
CA MET A 1 -2.44 70.92 -54.99
C MET A 1 -2.36 70.34 -53.57
N LYS A 2 -3.34 69.55 -53.13
CA LYS A 2 -3.32 68.87 -51.82
C LYS A 2 -3.06 67.37 -52.06
N ARG A 3 -1.93 66.87 -51.55
CA ARG A 3 -1.55 65.46 -51.63
C ARG A 3 -2.28 64.70 -50.52
N VAL A 4 -3.08 63.70 -50.89
CA VAL A 4 -3.69 62.75 -49.96
C VAL A 4 -2.74 61.55 -49.85
N ALA A 5 -2.20 61.32 -48.66
CA ALA A 5 -1.37 60.15 -48.37
C ALA A 5 -2.28 59.00 -47.91
N LEU A 6 -2.24 57.89 -48.62
CA LEU A 6 -2.98 56.67 -48.33
C LEU A 6 -2.09 55.78 -47.45
N SER A 7 -2.33 55.76 -46.13
CA SER A 7 -1.66 54.83 -45.22
C SER A 7 -2.34 53.47 -45.29
N CYS A 8 -1.60 52.47 -45.76
CA CYS A 8 -2.00 51.07 -45.82
C CYS A 8 -1.63 50.41 -44.49
N THR A 9 -2.63 50.16 -43.63
CA THR A 9 -2.43 49.46 -42.34
C THR A 9 -2.44 47.96 -42.59
N ILE A 10 -1.27 47.32 -42.51
CA ILE A 10 -1.13 45.86 -42.55
C ILE A 10 -1.61 45.29 -41.20
N LEU A 11 -2.72 44.55 -41.24
CA LEU A 11 -3.24 43.81 -40.10
C LEU A 11 -2.45 42.50 -39.96
N VAL A 12 -1.50 42.46 -39.01
CA VAL A 12 -0.81 41.22 -38.64
C VAL A 12 -1.72 40.41 -37.73
N VAL A 13 -2.26 39.29 -38.24
CA VAL A 13 -2.98 38.31 -37.45
C VAL A 13 -1.95 37.45 -36.71
N ILE A 14 -1.75 37.70 -35.42
CA ILE A 14 -0.97 36.82 -34.54
C ILE A 14 -1.90 35.66 -34.14
N ALA A 15 -1.70 34.50 -34.76
CA ALA A 15 -2.31 33.27 -34.28
C ALA A 15 -1.65 32.87 -32.96
N ASN A 16 -2.38 33.01 -31.85
CA ASN A 16 -1.99 32.40 -30.58
C ASN A 16 -2.14 30.88 -30.72
N LEU A 17 -1.03 30.19 -31.03
CA LEU A 17 -0.92 28.76 -30.76
C LEU A 17 -0.91 28.61 -29.24
N ALA A 18 -2.06 28.29 -28.66
CA ALA A 18 -2.10 27.85 -27.27
C ALA A 18 -1.22 26.58 -27.18
N SER A 19 -0.09 26.70 -26.50
CA SER A 19 0.82 25.60 -26.18
C SER A 19 0.16 24.67 -25.15
N GLY A 20 -0.86 23.93 -25.57
CA GLY A 20 -1.47 22.87 -24.78
C GLY A 20 -0.68 21.58 -24.95
N GLN A 21 -0.47 20.86 -23.85
CA GLN A 21 0.09 19.50 -23.88
C GLN A 21 -0.76 18.60 -24.78
N THR A 22 -0.11 17.84 -25.65
CA THR A 22 -0.77 16.89 -26.55
C THR A 22 -1.39 15.72 -25.77
N THR A 23 -2.36 15.04 -26.36
CA THR A 23 -2.97 13.84 -25.77
C THR A 23 -1.93 12.76 -25.46
N GLU A 24 -0.93 12.58 -26.33
CA GLU A 24 0.13 11.58 -26.12
C GLU A 24 1.03 11.94 -24.94
N GLU A 25 1.39 13.23 -24.79
CA GLU A 25 2.15 13.70 -23.64
C GLU A 25 1.36 13.52 -22.33
N LYS A 26 0.06 13.82 -22.31
CA LYS A 26 -0.81 13.56 -21.16
C LYS A 26 -0.85 12.07 -20.79
N ILE A 27 -0.99 11.20 -21.78
CA ILE A 27 -1.00 9.74 -21.59
C ILE A 27 0.33 9.27 -20.99
N SER A 28 1.45 9.67 -21.58
CA SER A 28 2.78 9.30 -21.10
C SER A 28 3.01 9.77 -19.66
N GLN A 29 2.63 11.02 -19.36
CA GLN A 29 2.76 11.62 -18.04
C GLN A 29 1.93 10.88 -16.97
N ALA A 30 0.65 10.60 -17.26
CA ALA A 30 -0.25 9.94 -16.31
C ALA A 30 0.26 8.55 -15.87
N LEU A 31 0.93 7.83 -16.79
CA LEU A 31 1.40 6.46 -16.55
C LEU A 31 2.67 6.37 -15.70
N GLN A 32 3.35 7.49 -15.46
CA GLN A 32 4.57 7.51 -14.67
C GLN A 32 4.33 7.05 -13.22
N ALA A 33 3.11 7.23 -12.68
CA ALA A 33 2.75 6.76 -11.35
C ALA A 33 2.77 5.23 -11.21
N LEU A 34 2.61 4.48 -12.31
CA LEU A 34 2.48 3.03 -12.29
C LEU A 34 3.83 2.30 -12.39
N PRO A 35 3.92 1.09 -11.79
CA PRO A 35 4.93 0.11 -12.16
C PRO A 35 4.88 -0.19 -13.65
N GLU A 36 6.05 -0.38 -14.27
CA GLU A 36 6.20 -0.55 -15.72
C GLU A 36 5.29 -1.65 -16.28
N SER A 37 5.24 -2.81 -15.61
CA SER A 37 4.40 -3.96 -15.99
C SER A 37 2.90 -3.66 -16.02
N MET A 38 2.44 -2.60 -15.34
CA MET A 38 1.03 -2.22 -15.26
C MET A 38 0.66 -1.12 -16.26
N ARG A 39 1.63 -0.43 -16.88
CA ARG A 39 1.38 0.76 -17.72
C ARG A 39 0.63 0.45 -19.01
N ALA A 40 0.95 -0.65 -19.68
CA ALA A 40 0.37 -0.98 -20.99
C ALA A 40 -1.14 -1.23 -20.93
N GLY A 41 -1.62 -1.80 -19.82
CA GLY A 41 -3.05 -2.11 -19.64
C GLY A 41 -3.88 -1.00 -19.00
N ALA A 42 -3.29 0.10 -18.52
CA ALA A 42 -4.04 1.12 -17.77
C ALA A 42 -4.90 2.01 -18.68
N SER A 43 -6.08 2.41 -18.22
CA SER A 43 -6.84 3.48 -18.88
C SER A 43 -6.28 4.84 -18.49
N VAL A 44 -6.39 5.84 -19.37
CA VAL A 44 -6.03 7.24 -19.05
C VAL A 44 -7.24 8.14 -19.31
N VAL A 45 -7.52 9.02 -18.36
CA VAL A 45 -8.70 9.88 -18.36
C VAL A 45 -8.32 11.30 -17.96
N GLU A 46 -9.11 12.27 -18.36
CA GLU A 46 -9.05 13.63 -17.86
C GLU A 46 -10.43 14.10 -17.39
N TYR A 47 -10.46 15.17 -16.61
CA TYR A 47 -11.70 15.81 -16.16
C TYR A 47 -11.75 17.26 -16.65
N ASP A 48 -12.91 17.70 -17.11
CA ASP A 48 -13.14 19.10 -17.42
C ASP A 48 -13.41 19.95 -16.16
N ALA A 49 -13.57 21.26 -16.34
CA ALA A 49 -13.86 22.19 -15.26
C ALA A 49 -15.20 21.93 -14.53
N MET A 50 -16.11 21.16 -15.14
CA MET A 50 -17.38 20.75 -14.56
C MET A 50 -17.29 19.38 -13.84
N GLY A 51 -16.13 18.72 -13.90
CA GLY A 51 -15.90 17.40 -13.33
C GLY A 51 -16.43 16.25 -14.18
N TYR A 52 -16.67 16.46 -15.47
CA TYR A 52 -16.98 15.36 -16.39
C TYR A 52 -15.71 14.70 -16.91
N ARG A 53 -15.74 13.37 -16.89
CA ARG A 53 -14.62 12.50 -17.28
C ARG A 53 -14.62 12.26 -18.78
N THR A 54 -13.47 12.44 -19.42
CA THR A 54 -13.20 12.03 -20.81
C THR A 54 -12.11 10.96 -20.81
N VAL A 55 -12.25 9.93 -21.67
CA VAL A 55 -11.21 8.90 -21.84
C VAL A 55 -10.23 9.35 -22.91
N LEU A 56 -8.94 9.42 -22.54
CA LEU A 56 -7.83 9.68 -23.46
C LEU A 56 -7.27 8.38 -24.05
N ARG A 57 -7.31 7.29 -23.25
CA ARG A 57 -6.89 5.96 -23.66
C ARG A 57 -7.70 4.90 -22.94
N GLU A 58 -8.26 3.96 -23.70
CA GLU A 58 -8.88 2.75 -23.14
C GLU A 58 -7.81 1.74 -22.71
N GLY A 59 -8.03 1.12 -21.55
CA GLY A 59 -7.15 0.10 -20.98
C GLY A 59 -7.76 -1.30 -20.97
N THR A 60 -6.95 -2.28 -20.59
CA THR A 60 -7.31 -3.70 -20.47
C THR A 60 -7.14 -4.24 -19.04
N ASN A 61 -6.53 -3.47 -18.13
CA ASN A 61 -6.43 -3.81 -16.71
C ASN A 61 -7.34 -2.91 -15.86
N SER A 62 -7.34 -3.14 -14.55
CA SER A 62 -8.25 -2.47 -13.62
C SER A 62 -7.78 -1.11 -13.11
N LEU A 63 -6.74 -0.51 -13.72
CA LEU A 63 -6.18 0.80 -13.32
C LEU A 63 -6.64 1.91 -14.26
N VAL A 64 -6.95 3.06 -13.68
CA VAL A 64 -7.35 4.28 -14.37
C VAL A 64 -6.48 5.43 -13.87
N CYS A 65 -5.78 6.09 -14.79
CA CYS A 65 -4.81 7.15 -14.52
C CYS A 65 -5.31 8.52 -14.96
N GLU A 66 -4.89 9.54 -14.24
CA GLU A 66 -5.13 10.96 -14.51
C GLU A 66 -3.77 11.66 -14.72
N PRO A 67 -3.63 12.48 -15.77
CA PRO A 67 -2.46 13.33 -15.98
C PRO A 67 -2.40 14.47 -14.96
N ASP A 68 -1.32 15.24 -15.00
CA ASP A 68 -1.14 16.41 -14.16
C ASP A 68 -2.19 17.48 -14.49
N ASP A 69 -2.67 18.18 -13.47
CA ASP A 69 -3.57 19.32 -13.63
C ASP A 69 -2.73 20.60 -13.58
N PRO A 70 -2.45 21.26 -14.72
CA PRO A 70 -1.56 22.42 -14.77
C PRO A 70 -2.14 23.65 -14.05
N THR A 71 -3.39 23.60 -13.60
CA THR A 71 -4.02 24.66 -12.81
C THR A 71 -3.77 24.52 -11.31
N VAL A 72 -3.22 23.38 -10.88
CA VAL A 72 -2.88 23.08 -9.49
C VAL A 72 -1.36 23.26 -9.29
N GLU A 73 -0.97 23.92 -8.21
CA GLU A 73 0.45 24.09 -7.88
C GLU A 73 1.15 22.74 -7.61
N GLY A 74 2.33 22.58 -8.21
CA GLY A 74 3.16 21.38 -8.12
C GLY A 74 2.88 20.40 -9.26
N PHE A 75 3.53 19.23 -9.21
CA PHE A 75 3.30 18.13 -10.13
C PHE A 75 2.58 17.00 -9.41
N ARG A 76 1.54 16.43 -10.02
CA ARG A 76 0.81 15.28 -9.50
C ARG A 76 0.14 14.48 -10.61
N VAL A 77 0.58 13.23 -10.78
CA VAL A 77 -0.16 12.21 -11.52
C VAL A 77 -0.64 11.10 -10.60
N THR A 78 -1.85 10.61 -10.85
CA THR A 78 -2.47 9.59 -9.98
C THR A 78 -3.13 8.50 -10.79
N CYS A 79 -3.01 7.26 -10.33
CA CYS A 79 -3.78 6.14 -10.86
C CYS A 79 -4.50 5.41 -9.72
N TYR A 80 -5.75 5.03 -9.98
CA TYR A 80 -6.57 4.31 -9.02
C TYR A 80 -7.09 3.01 -9.63
N HIS A 81 -7.38 2.04 -8.77
CA HIS A 81 -8.25 0.94 -9.16
C HIS A 81 -9.63 1.45 -9.60
N GLN A 82 -10.21 0.88 -10.67
CA GLN A 82 -11.44 1.32 -11.33
C GLN A 82 -12.66 1.46 -10.40
N ASN A 83 -12.72 0.72 -9.30
CA ASN A 83 -13.76 0.86 -8.28
C ASN A 83 -13.77 2.24 -7.57
N ARG A 84 -12.68 3.02 -7.68
CA ARG A 84 -12.62 4.41 -7.19
C ARG A 84 -13.42 5.37 -8.08
N ILE A 85 -13.64 5.05 -9.36
CA ILE A 85 -14.12 6.00 -10.36
C ILE A 85 -15.50 6.57 -10.05
N ALA A 86 -16.45 5.77 -9.56
CA ALA A 86 -17.76 6.28 -9.16
C ALA A 86 -17.66 7.36 -8.05
N ARG A 87 -16.78 7.13 -7.07
CA ARG A 87 -16.53 8.10 -5.98
C ARG A 87 -15.75 9.31 -6.49
N LEU A 88 -14.78 9.11 -7.38
CA LEU A 88 -13.98 10.18 -7.95
C LEU A 88 -14.83 11.11 -8.83
N ASN A 89 -15.67 10.57 -9.71
CA ASN A 89 -16.61 11.36 -10.52
C ASN A 89 -17.52 12.22 -9.63
N PHE A 90 -18.06 11.62 -8.57
CA PHE A 90 -18.86 12.35 -7.58
C PHE A 90 -18.05 13.47 -6.91
N GLU A 91 -16.82 13.19 -6.48
CA GLU A 91 -15.92 14.18 -5.89
C GLU A 91 -15.66 15.37 -6.83
N ARG A 92 -15.39 15.09 -8.12
CA ARG A 92 -15.06 16.11 -9.13
C ARG A 92 -16.26 17.00 -9.43
N GLN A 93 -17.44 16.41 -9.67
CA GLN A 93 -18.66 17.20 -9.93
C GLN A 93 -19.07 18.02 -8.71
N LEU A 94 -18.92 17.47 -7.51
CA LEU A 94 -19.22 18.20 -6.29
C LEU A 94 -18.24 19.36 -6.05
N ALA A 95 -16.94 19.15 -6.32
CA ALA A 95 -15.95 20.23 -6.28
C ALA A 95 -16.24 21.33 -7.31
N ALA A 96 -16.65 20.96 -8.53
CA ALA A 96 -17.03 21.92 -9.58
C ALA A 96 -18.24 22.80 -9.21
N SER A 97 -19.07 22.37 -8.24
CA SER A 97 -20.15 23.20 -7.68
C SER A 97 -19.68 24.25 -6.67
N GLY A 98 -18.37 24.40 -6.47
CA GLY A 98 -17.76 25.39 -5.57
C GLY A 98 -17.64 24.96 -4.11
N LYS A 99 -17.86 23.67 -3.81
CA LYS A 99 -17.69 23.15 -2.44
C LYS A 99 -16.22 23.07 -2.05
N SER A 100 -15.95 23.35 -0.78
CA SER A 100 -14.61 23.18 -0.23
C SER A 100 -14.21 21.70 -0.22
N ALA A 101 -12.90 21.44 -0.21
CA ALA A 101 -12.39 20.07 -0.13
C ALA A 101 -12.96 19.32 1.09
N ALA A 102 -13.05 19.99 2.25
CA ALA A 102 -13.62 19.40 3.47
C ALA A 102 -15.08 18.97 3.30
N GLU A 103 -15.92 19.81 2.68
CA GLU A 103 -17.32 19.46 2.38
C GLU A 103 -17.42 18.30 1.39
N VAL A 104 -16.61 18.30 0.33
CA VAL A 104 -16.55 17.19 -0.63
C VAL A 104 -16.20 15.89 0.09
N PHE A 105 -15.18 15.94 0.95
CA PHE A 105 -14.73 14.78 1.71
C PHE A 105 -15.79 14.24 2.67
N GLN A 106 -16.47 15.11 3.42
CA GLN A 106 -17.53 14.70 4.36
C GLN A 106 -18.74 14.15 3.61
N THR A 107 -19.21 14.84 2.57
CA THR A 107 -20.38 14.43 1.78
C THR A 107 -20.16 13.08 1.13
N ARG A 108 -18.99 12.87 0.51
CA ARG A 108 -18.64 11.56 -0.07
C ARG A 108 -18.62 10.47 0.99
N SER A 109 -18.02 10.74 2.15
CA SER A 109 -17.94 9.74 3.24
C SER A 109 -19.33 9.33 3.68
N ALA A 110 -20.22 10.29 3.94
CA ALA A 110 -21.60 10.02 4.34
C ALA A 110 -22.36 9.20 3.29
N LYS A 111 -22.18 9.50 2.00
CA LYS A 111 -22.80 8.71 0.91
C LYS A 111 -22.26 7.28 0.83
N VAL A 112 -20.99 7.05 1.11
CA VAL A 112 -20.43 5.69 1.19
C VAL A 112 -21.01 4.96 2.41
N ASP A 113 -21.11 5.62 3.56
CA ASP A 113 -21.70 5.03 4.77
C ASP A 113 -23.19 4.72 4.60
N ALA A 114 -23.90 5.53 3.82
CA ALA A 114 -25.31 5.29 3.44
C ALA A 114 -25.48 4.26 2.31
N GLY A 115 -24.40 3.76 1.71
CA GLY A 115 -24.45 2.81 0.58
C GLY A 115 -24.85 3.43 -0.76
N GLU A 116 -24.93 4.76 -0.86
CA GLU A 116 -25.21 5.49 -2.10
C GLU A 116 -24.00 5.57 -3.04
N LEU A 117 -22.79 5.42 -2.49
CA LEU A 117 -21.55 5.28 -3.23
C LEU A 117 -20.85 3.97 -2.86
N PRO A 118 -20.15 3.31 -3.79
CA PRO A 118 -19.51 2.03 -3.52
C PRO A 118 -18.42 2.15 -2.46
N LEU A 119 -18.47 1.27 -1.46
CA LEU A 119 -17.39 1.09 -0.49
C LEU A 119 -16.12 0.61 -1.22
N PRO A 120 -14.93 1.16 -0.91
CA PRO A 120 -13.69 0.58 -1.43
C PRO A 120 -13.55 -0.88 -1.00
N VAL A 121 -12.98 -1.71 -1.87
CA VAL A 121 -12.67 -3.10 -1.54
C VAL A 121 -11.26 -3.16 -0.96
N ALA A 122 -11.07 -4.02 0.04
CA ALA A 122 -9.76 -4.22 0.65
C ALA A 122 -8.72 -4.65 -0.40
N GLY A 123 -7.51 -4.08 -0.33
CA GLY A 123 -6.41 -4.36 -1.25
C GLY A 123 -6.34 -3.46 -2.48
N GLN A 124 -7.35 -2.63 -2.75
CA GLN A 124 -7.33 -1.75 -3.92
C GLN A 124 -6.24 -0.68 -3.83
N MET A 125 -5.45 -0.59 -4.90
CA MET A 125 -4.32 0.31 -4.98
C MET A 125 -4.72 1.72 -5.40
N GLY A 126 -3.98 2.68 -4.83
CA GLY A 126 -3.78 4.01 -5.37
C GLY A 126 -2.28 4.22 -5.59
N TYR A 127 -1.94 4.72 -6.77
CA TYR A 127 -0.60 5.09 -7.19
C TYR A 127 -0.55 6.60 -7.32
N PHE A 128 0.40 7.23 -6.64
CA PHE A 128 0.60 8.66 -6.68
C PHE A 128 2.06 8.92 -7.01
N LEU A 129 2.31 9.93 -7.84
CA LEU A 129 3.62 10.48 -8.08
C LEU A 129 3.47 12.00 -8.05
N GLY A 130 4.17 12.67 -7.14
CA GLY A 130 4.07 14.12 -7.04
C GLY A 130 5.20 14.79 -6.27
N GLY A 131 5.37 16.08 -6.51
CA GLY A 131 6.45 16.90 -5.97
C GLY A 131 6.30 18.36 -6.38
N ALA A 132 7.33 19.18 -6.15
CA ALA A 132 7.33 20.57 -6.62
C ALA A 132 7.35 20.65 -8.16
N ASN A 133 7.92 19.63 -8.81
CA ASN A 133 7.93 19.41 -10.24
C ASN A 133 8.14 17.92 -10.53
N GLU A 134 8.02 17.51 -11.79
CA GLU A 134 8.18 16.12 -12.23
C GLU A 134 9.54 15.52 -11.81
N ALA A 135 10.63 16.29 -11.91
CA ALA A 135 11.97 15.84 -11.55
C ALA A 135 12.18 15.58 -10.04
N SER A 136 11.37 16.21 -9.19
CA SER A 136 11.39 16.03 -7.72
C SER A 136 10.25 15.14 -7.22
N ALA A 137 9.51 14.50 -8.13
CA ALA A 137 8.33 13.75 -7.77
C ALA A 137 8.67 12.44 -7.05
N ILE A 138 8.00 12.18 -5.94
CA ILE A 138 8.21 11.00 -5.11
C ILE A 138 7.01 10.06 -5.24
N PRO A 139 7.24 8.76 -5.50
CA PRO A 139 6.15 7.79 -5.54
C PRO A 139 5.58 7.56 -4.14
N THR A 140 4.25 7.53 -4.06
CA THR A 140 3.50 7.09 -2.88
C THR A 140 2.49 6.04 -3.31
N ARG A 141 2.25 5.05 -2.45
CA ARG A 141 1.19 4.05 -2.65
C ARG A 141 0.19 4.11 -1.51
N SER A 142 -1.05 3.75 -1.83
CA SER A 142 -2.07 3.49 -0.83
C SER A 142 -2.75 2.15 -1.10
N VAL A 143 -3.02 1.37 -0.06
CA VAL A 143 -3.81 0.13 -0.13
C VAL A 143 -5.09 0.31 0.67
N ARG A 144 -6.26 0.24 0.03
CA ARG A 144 -7.54 0.41 0.73
C ARG A 144 -7.79 -0.73 1.72
N LEU A 145 -8.25 -0.38 2.91
CA LEU A 145 -8.65 -1.30 3.97
C LEU A 145 -9.82 -0.66 4.75
N PRO A 146 -11.03 -0.57 4.16
CA PRO A 146 -12.16 0.12 4.79
C PRO A 146 -12.40 -0.39 6.22
N TYR A 147 -12.57 0.54 7.15
CA TYR A 147 -12.81 0.32 8.58
C TYR A 147 -11.70 -0.42 9.35
N ALA A 148 -10.56 -0.70 8.73
CA ALA A 148 -9.43 -1.28 9.44
C ALA A 148 -8.93 -0.37 10.57
N THR A 149 -8.47 -0.99 11.65
CA THR A 149 -7.90 -0.31 12.82
C THR A 149 -6.47 -0.79 13.08
N ALA A 150 -5.75 -0.10 13.97
CA ALA A 150 -4.44 -0.56 14.42
C ALA A 150 -4.53 -1.98 15.01
N ALA A 151 -5.59 -2.25 15.79
CA ALA A 151 -5.82 -3.57 16.40
C ALA A 151 -6.01 -4.67 15.34
N SER A 152 -6.81 -4.41 14.31
CA SER A 152 -7.13 -5.41 13.28
C SER A 152 -5.99 -5.67 12.30
N THR A 153 -5.05 -4.73 12.14
CA THR A 153 -3.97 -4.81 11.14
C THR A 153 -2.59 -5.03 11.76
N GLY A 154 -2.35 -4.57 12.98
CA GLY A 154 -1.01 -4.48 13.54
C GLY A 154 -0.17 -3.32 12.96
N LEU A 155 -0.80 -2.38 12.24
CA LEU A 155 -0.14 -1.17 11.73
C LEU A 155 -0.14 -0.04 12.78
N PRO A 156 0.92 0.77 12.83
CA PRO A 156 0.89 2.03 13.55
C PRO A 156 -0.04 3.03 12.82
N THR A 157 -0.66 3.96 13.55
CA THR A 157 -1.47 5.05 12.97
C THR A 157 -0.71 6.36 12.81
N GLY A 158 0.44 6.48 13.48
CA GLY A 158 1.36 7.60 13.31
C GLY A 158 2.34 7.33 12.16
N THR A 159 2.85 8.40 11.56
CA THR A 159 3.91 8.33 10.55
C THR A 159 5.24 8.04 11.23
N ASP A 160 5.97 7.07 10.70
CA ASP A 160 7.37 6.80 11.04
C ASP A 160 8.15 6.74 9.72
N GLU A 161 8.97 7.76 9.48
CA GLU A 161 9.77 7.88 8.25
C GLU A 161 10.75 6.71 8.09
N SER A 162 11.14 6.03 9.18
CA SER A 162 11.99 4.85 9.13
C SER A 162 11.25 3.60 8.64
N GLU A 163 9.93 3.54 8.82
CA GLU A 163 9.12 2.39 8.41
C GLU A 163 8.39 2.64 7.09
N GLY A 164 8.04 3.89 6.79
CA GLY A 164 7.37 4.28 5.54
C GLY A 164 5.97 3.69 5.38
N VAL A 165 5.45 2.93 6.35
CA VAL A 165 4.19 2.19 6.26
C VAL A 165 3.35 2.39 7.52
N TRP A 166 2.14 2.93 7.36
CA TRP A 166 1.20 3.17 8.46
C TRP A 166 -0.25 3.07 8.00
N LEU A 167 -1.17 2.96 8.96
CA LEU A 167 -2.60 2.99 8.71
C LEU A 167 -3.13 4.42 8.84
N MET A 168 -3.59 4.99 7.73
CA MET A 168 -4.20 6.32 7.71
C MET A 168 -5.72 6.21 7.81
N GLN A 169 -6.34 7.16 8.53
CA GLN A 169 -7.81 7.25 8.70
C GLN A 169 -8.45 5.97 9.27
N ALA A 170 -7.76 5.34 10.22
CA ALA A 170 -8.19 4.12 10.90
C ALA A 170 -9.64 4.22 11.43
N GLY A 171 -10.38 3.12 11.32
CA GLY A 171 -11.77 3.00 11.79
C GLY A 171 -12.82 3.66 10.90
N THR A 172 -12.44 4.23 9.74
CA THR A 172 -13.37 4.86 8.79
C THR A 172 -13.45 4.09 7.48
N ASN A 173 -14.49 4.31 6.67
CA ASN A 173 -14.60 3.75 5.32
C ASN A 173 -13.44 4.12 4.38
N ARG A 174 -12.60 5.07 4.78
CA ARG A 174 -11.44 5.57 4.03
C ARG A 174 -10.14 4.93 4.45
N ALA A 175 -10.12 4.14 5.52
CA ALA A 175 -8.90 3.54 6.07
C ALA A 175 -8.06 2.87 4.97
N HIS A 176 -6.76 3.13 5.00
CA HIS A 176 -5.81 2.62 4.02
C HIS A 176 -4.40 2.55 4.58
N ILE A 177 -3.65 1.55 4.12
CA ILE A 177 -2.20 1.53 4.31
C ILE A 177 -1.62 2.64 3.44
N MET A 178 -0.85 3.54 4.03
CA MET A 178 0.02 4.45 3.30
C MET A 178 1.40 3.85 3.24
N ILE A 179 2.01 3.89 2.05
CA ILE A 179 3.38 3.44 1.80
C ILE A 179 4.10 4.61 1.12
N VAL A 180 5.00 5.23 1.87
CA VAL A 180 5.81 6.38 1.42
C VAL A 180 7.28 6.03 1.57
N GLY A 181 8.04 6.32 0.52
CA GLY A 181 9.45 5.94 0.47
C GLY A 181 9.62 4.42 0.53
N THR A 182 10.86 4.00 0.83
CA THR A 182 11.14 2.61 1.18
C THR A 182 11.43 2.57 2.68
N PRO A 183 11.04 1.52 3.43
CA PRO A 183 11.44 1.38 4.83
C PRO A 183 12.95 1.64 4.93
N SER A 184 13.43 2.50 5.83
CA SER A 184 14.82 2.97 5.90
C SER A 184 15.84 1.85 6.04
N GLY A 185 15.37 0.65 6.45
CA GLY A 185 16.12 -0.59 6.69
C GLY A 185 17.36 -0.41 7.56
N THR A 186 17.50 0.76 8.17
CA THR A 186 18.34 1.00 9.32
C THR A 186 17.88 0.00 10.37
N PRO A 187 18.79 -0.82 10.91
CA PRO A 187 18.48 -1.69 12.02
C PRO A 187 17.79 -0.86 13.11
N PRO A 188 16.76 -1.39 13.77
CA PRO A 188 16.30 -0.85 15.04
C PRO A 188 17.51 -0.56 15.92
N MET A 189 17.59 0.64 16.51
CA MET A 189 18.66 0.95 17.47
C MET A 189 18.61 -0.04 18.63
N ALA A 190 19.43 -1.07 18.55
CA ALA A 190 19.69 -2.05 19.58
C ALA A 190 21.21 -2.17 19.71
N SER A 191 21.68 -2.41 20.94
CA SER A 191 23.07 -2.84 21.11
C SER A 191 23.26 -4.16 20.38
N SER A 192 24.38 -4.35 19.69
CA SER A 192 24.78 -5.64 19.11
C SER A 192 24.99 -6.75 20.16
N THR A 193 24.82 -6.42 21.45
CA THR A 193 24.98 -7.28 22.61
C THR A 193 23.66 -7.56 23.35
N GLU A 194 22.49 -7.30 22.74
CA GLU A 194 21.21 -7.63 23.38
C GLU A 194 21.08 -9.15 23.54
N THR A 195 21.21 -9.64 24.77
CA THR A 195 21.13 -11.07 25.11
C THR A 195 19.74 -11.46 25.60
N ASP A 196 18.87 -10.49 25.90
CA ASP A 196 17.47 -10.77 26.18
C ASP A 196 16.74 -11.06 24.88
N LYS A 197 16.41 -12.35 24.66
CA LYS A 197 15.64 -12.81 23.50
C LYS A 197 14.33 -12.03 23.34
N ALA A 198 13.68 -11.62 24.43
CA ALA A 198 12.43 -10.87 24.35
C ALA A 198 12.64 -9.42 23.89
N ALA A 199 13.73 -8.79 24.33
CA ALA A 199 14.12 -7.46 23.85
C ALA A 199 14.52 -7.50 22.37
N ALA A 200 15.24 -8.54 21.93
CA ALA A 200 15.62 -8.71 20.52
C ALA A 200 14.42 -8.98 19.60
N ALA A 201 13.45 -9.81 20.03
CA ALA A 201 12.27 -10.16 19.24
C ALA A 201 11.46 -8.94 18.78
N VAL A 202 11.25 -7.98 19.69
CA VAL A 202 10.36 -6.84 19.44
C VAL A 202 10.97 -5.81 18.49
N LEU A 203 12.26 -5.91 18.19
CA LEU A 203 12.92 -5.06 17.20
C LEU A 203 12.33 -5.27 15.80
N ALA A 204 11.78 -6.46 15.52
CA ALA A 204 11.03 -6.71 14.31
C ALA A 204 9.71 -5.92 14.23
N ALA A 205 9.15 -5.39 15.32
CA ALA A 205 7.97 -4.52 15.24
C ALA A 205 8.34 -3.05 14.92
N PRO A 206 7.41 -2.27 14.34
CA PRO A 206 7.53 -0.82 14.28
C PRO A 206 7.77 -0.21 15.66
N ALA A 207 8.59 0.85 15.75
CA ALA A 207 9.01 1.45 17.02
C ALA A 207 7.84 1.76 17.96
N ALA A 208 6.77 2.35 17.42
CA ALA A 208 5.56 2.71 18.16
C ALA A 208 4.79 1.52 18.77
N LEU A 209 5.03 0.29 18.30
CA LEU A 209 4.29 -0.91 18.72
C LEU A 209 5.13 -1.87 19.60
N ARG A 210 6.45 -1.67 19.71
CA ARG A 210 7.34 -2.60 20.43
C ARG A 210 6.99 -2.77 21.90
N ALA A 211 6.72 -1.66 22.59
CA ALA A 211 6.45 -1.67 24.03
C ALA A 211 5.23 -2.52 24.39
N GLY A 212 4.18 -2.47 23.56
CA GLY A 212 2.94 -3.21 23.77
C GLY A 212 2.90 -4.62 23.15
N ALA A 213 3.92 -5.06 22.42
CA ALA A 213 3.88 -6.36 21.74
C ALA A 213 4.01 -7.54 22.73
N THR A 214 3.24 -8.60 22.53
CA THR A 214 3.45 -9.86 23.25
C THR A 214 4.67 -10.58 22.66
N VAL A 215 5.52 -11.17 23.49
CA VAL A 215 6.63 -12.01 23.03
C VAL A 215 6.38 -13.45 23.44
N VAL A 216 6.51 -14.36 22.48
CA VAL A 216 6.35 -15.80 22.70
C VAL A 216 7.50 -16.59 22.13
N ASP A 217 7.73 -17.75 22.73
CA ASP A 217 8.66 -18.77 22.25
C ASP A 217 7.88 -20.07 22.00
N TYR A 218 8.49 -21.00 21.26
CA TYR A 218 7.96 -22.34 21.03
C TYR A 218 8.99 -23.38 21.46
N ASP A 219 8.56 -24.38 22.22
CA ASP A 219 9.45 -25.48 22.58
C ASP A 219 9.61 -26.51 21.44
N GLU A 220 10.40 -27.56 21.70
CA GLU A 220 10.66 -28.65 20.76
C GLU A 220 9.39 -29.41 20.32
N TYR A 221 8.30 -29.32 21.08
CA TYR A 221 7.00 -29.91 20.76
C TYR A 221 6.06 -28.94 20.02
N GLY A 222 6.53 -27.72 19.74
CA GLY A 222 5.74 -26.65 19.14
C GLY A 222 4.69 -26.07 20.09
N ASP A 223 4.83 -26.25 21.41
CA ASP A 223 3.97 -25.59 22.40
C ASP A 223 4.43 -24.16 22.65
N ARG A 224 3.46 -23.23 22.67
CA ARG A 224 3.68 -21.79 22.77
C ARG A 224 3.82 -21.37 24.23
N HIS A 225 4.91 -20.69 24.55
CA HIS A 225 5.20 -20.11 25.87
C HIS A 225 5.25 -18.59 25.78
N ILE A 226 4.63 -17.88 26.73
CA ILE A 226 4.66 -16.41 26.76
C ILE A 226 5.88 -15.98 27.57
N LEU A 227 6.82 -15.29 26.91
CA LEU A 227 7.99 -14.69 27.56
C LEU A 227 7.68 -13.29 28.11
N ARG A 228 6.81 -12.55 27.41
CA ARG A 228 6.38 -11.21 27.81
C ARG A 228 4.95 -10.96 27.38
N GLN A 229 4.07 -10.64 28.32
CA GLN A 229 2.69 -10.27 28.01
C GLN A 229 2.65 -8.83 27.48
N GLY A 230 2.02 -8.66 26.31
CA GLY A 230 1.80 -7.35 25.69
C GLY A 230 0.41 -6.77 25.98
N THR A 231 0.20 -5.55 25.51
CA THR A 231 -1.04 -4.76 25.59
C THR A 231 -1.64 -4.41 24.24
N ASN A 232 -0.92 -4.67 23.13
CA ASN A 232 -1.41 -4.51 21.77
C ASN A 232 -1.52 -5.87 21.05
N THR A 233 -1.92 -5.84 19.79
CA THR A 233 -2.26 -7.04 19.00
C THR A 233 -1.08 -7.62 18.22
N LEU A 234 0.15 -7.15 18.44
CA LEU A 234 1.34 -7.77 17.86
C LEU A 234 1.86 -8.88 18.76
N VAL A 235 2.23 -9.99 18.13
CA VAL A 235 2.91 -11.13 18.73
C VAL A 235 4.25 -11.28 18.05
N CYS A 236 5.32 -11.23 18.82
CA CYS A 236 6.70 -11.35 18.35
C CYS A 236 7.32 -12.67 18.80
N GLU A 237 8.13 -13.23 17.91
CA GLU A 237 8.88 -14.47 18.09
C GLU A 237 10.37 -14.12 18.04
N PRO A 238 11.18 -14.57 19.01
CA PRO A 238 12.61 -14.38 19.01
C PRO A 238 13.29 -15.21 17.92
N ASP A 239 14.58 -14.98 17.78
CA ASP A 239 15.44 -15.78 16.94
C ASP A 239 15.54 -17.24 17.43
N ASP A 240 15.53 -18.17 16.47
CA ASP A 240 15.76 -19.59 16.73
C ASP A 240 17.27 -19.85 16.71
N PRO A 241 17.89 -20.17 17.87
CA PRO A 241 19.34 -20.34 17.96
C PRO A 241 19.86 -21.54 17.17
N ASN A 242 18.99 -22.41 16.67
CA ASN A 242 19.36 -23.57 15.85
C ASN A 242 19.34 -23.26 14.35
N THR A 243 18.90 -22.07 13.95
CA THR A 243 18.89 -21.62 12.57
C THR A 243 20.10 -20.71 12.31
N GLU A 244 20.75 -20.87 11.16
CA GLU A 244 21.85 -20.00 10.77
C GLU A 244 21.37 -18.56 10.52
N GLY A 245 22.11 -17.60 11.07
CA GLY A 245 21.80 -16.18 11.02
C GLY A 245 20.91 -15.74 12.20
N PHE A 246 20.36 -14.53 12.08
CA PHE A 246 19.41 -13.96 13.01
C PHE A 246 18.10 -13.69 12.28
N THR A 247 16.97 -14.12 12.84
CA THR A 247 15.63 -13.77 12.37
C THR A 247 14.65 -13.56 13.51
N ALA A 248 14.11 -12.35 13.64
CA ALA A 248 12.97 -12.06 14.51
C ALA A 248 11.71 -11.77 13.67
N TRP A 249 10.57 -12.26 14.15
CA TRP A 249 9.28 -12.07 13.49
C TRP A 249 8.31 -11.37 14.43
N CYS A 250 7.50 -10.45 13.90
CA CYS A 250 6.30 -9.99 14.59
C CYS A 250 5.11 -10.09 13.65
N TYR A 251 3.97 -10.54 14.14
CA TYR A 251 2.75 -10.68 13.35
C TYR A 251 1.53 -10.25 14.16
N GLN A 252 0.48 -9.82 13.45
CA GLN A 252 -0.80 -9.54 14.08
C GLN A 252 -1.39 -10.84 14.68
N GLU A 253 -1.99 -10.75 15.87
CA GLU A 253 -2.43 -11.90 16.69
C GLU A 253 -3.40 -12.87 16.00
N GLY A 254 -4.13 -12.40 14.99
CA GLY A 254 -4.99 -13.23 14.13
C GLY A 254 -4.22 -14.32 13.38
N HIS A 255 -2.89 -14.23 13.32
CA HIS A 255 -2.03 -15.27 12.75
C HIS A 255 -1.66 -16.37 13.77
N VAL A 256 -1.94 -16.20 15.07
CA VAL A 256 -1.48 -17.13 16.13
C VAL A 256 -1.98 -18.55 15.89
N SER A 257 -3.25 -18.74 15.51
CA SER A 257 -3.79 -20.09 15.24
C SER A 257 -3.02 -20.81 14.13
N ARG A 258 -2.70 -20.09 13.05
CA ARG A 258 -1.88 -20.58 11.94
C ARG A 258 -0.46 -20.90 12.40
N VAL A 259 0.19 -20.00 13.14
CA VAL A 259 1.58 -20.18 13.58
C VAL A 259 1.69 -21.34 14.57
N ASN A 260 0.79 -21.44 15.54
CA ASN A 260 0.73 -22.58 16.47
C ASN A 260 0.59 -23.90 15.72
N PHE A 261 -0.30 -23.94 14.71
CA PHE A 261 -0.46 -25.14 13.88
C PHE A 261 0.84 -25.47 13.13
N GLU A 262 1.46 -24.49 12.46
CA GLU A 262 2.71 -24.68 11.74
C GLU A 262 3.83 -25.20 12.64
N LYS A 263 3.95 -24.66 13.86
CA LYS A 263 4.94 -25.09 14.86
C LYS A 263 4.67 -26.51 15.34
N LYS A 264 3.41 -26.88 15.59
CA LYS A 264 3.02 -28.25 15.95
C LYS A 264 3.33 -29.27 14.87
N VAL A 265 3.08 -28.94 13.60
CA VAL A 265 3.43 -29.84 12.49
C VAL A 265 4.95 -29.94 12.34
N ALA A 266 5.66 -28.80 12.41
CA ALA A 266 7.12 -28.75 12.29
C ALA A 266 7.84 -29.54 13.39
N ALA A 267 7.27 -29.66 14.59
CA ALA A 267 7.80 -30.50 15.67
C ALA A 267 7.81 -32.01 15.34
N THR A 268 7.00 -32.44 14.36
CA THR A 268 6.87 -33.85 13.95
C THR A 268 7.43 -34.13 12.55
N SER A 269 7.73 -33.10 11.77
CA SER A 269 8.27 -33.22 10.42
C SER A 269 9.15 -32.02 10.09
N ASN A 270 10.40 -32.32 9.72
CA ASN A 270 11.35 -31.31 9.24
C ASN A 270 11.15 -30.93 7.76
N GLU A 271 10.17 -31.55 7.08
CA GLU A 271 9.89 -31.26 5.67
C GLU A 271 9.00 -30.02 5.54
N ARG A 272 9.60 -28.90 5.13
CA ARG A 272 8.86 -27.63 4.92
C ARG A 272 7.69 -27.77 3.95
N ALA A 273 7.82 -28.63 2.94
CA ALA A 273 6.75 -28.93 1.98
C ALA A 273 5.55 -29.61 2.64
N GLU A 274 5.80 -30.46 3.66
CA GLU A 274 4.75 -31.15 4.39
C GLU A 274 3.99 -30.20 5.31
N VAL A 275 4.71 -29.40 6.11
CA VAL A 275 4.11 -28.34 6.94
C VAL A 275 3.23 -27.43 6.09
N PHE A 276 3.73 -27.07 4.92
CA PHE A 276 3.01 -26.25 3.96
C PHE A 276 1.71 -26.92 3.46
N ARG A 277 1.79 -28.19 3.06
CA ARG A 277 0.64 -28.97 2.56
C ARG A 277 -0.45 -29.12 3.62
N GLN A 278 -0.07 -29.51 4.84
CA GLN A 278 -1.01 -29.70 5.94
C GLN A 278 -1.70 -28.38 6.33
N ARG A 279 -0.96 -27.27 6.32
CA ARG A 279 -1.55 -25.95 6.58
C ARG A 279 -2.62 -25.59 5.55
N VAL A 280 -2.34 -25.80 4.26
CA VAL A 280 -3.31 -25.50 3.19
C VAL A 280 -4.59 -26.30 3.42
N GLN A 281 -4.47 -27.61 3.67
CA GLN A 281 -5.60 -28.48 3.98
C GLN A 281 -6.36 -28.05 5.24
N ALA A 282 -5.65 -27.62 6.29
CA ALA A 282 -6.27 -27.16 7.53
C ALA A 282 -7.06 -25.87 7.35
N VAL A 283 -6.57 -24.93 6.52
CA VAL A 283 -7.32 -23.71 6.16
C VAL A 283 -8.55 -24.06 5.31
N GLU A 284 -8.40 -24.93 4.31
CA GLU A 284 -9.52 -25.38 3.46
C GLU A 284 -10.59 -26.15 4.24
N ALA A 285 -10.18 -26.90 5.27
CA ALA A 285 -11.07 -27.57 6.21
C ALA A 285 -11.65 -26.65 7.30
N GLY A 286 -11.32 -25.35 7.30
CA GLY A 286 -11.82 -24.38 8.28
C GLY A 286 -11.24 -24.54 9.70
N LYS A 287 -10.19 -25.35 9.88
CA LYS A 287 -9.50 -25.52 11.18
C LYS A 287 -8.65 -24.31 11.54
N ILE A 288 -8.18 -23.58 10.53
CA ILE A 288 -7.41 -22.34 10.68
C ILE A 288 -8.19 -21.24 9.98
N SER A 289 -8.60 -20.22 10.73
CA SER A 289 -9.26 -19.05 10.18
C SER A 289 -8.33 -18.29 9.23
N LEU A 290 -8.91 -17.74 8.16
CA LEU A 290 -8.18 -16.84 7.28
C LEU A 290 -7.80 -15.55 8.00
N PRO A 291 -6.63 -14.98 7.69
CA PRO A 291 -6.27 -13.68 8.20
C PRO A 291 -7.22 -12.61 7.63
N VAL A 292 -7.51 -11.59 8.42
CA VAL A 292 -8.24 -10.42 7.95
C VAL A 292 -7.34 -9.62 7.00
N ALA A 293 -7.92 -9.04 5.95
CA ALA A 293 -7.19 -8.20 5.01
C ALA A 293 -6.44 -7.07 5.74
N GLY A 294 -5.17 -6.89 5.43
CA GLY A 294 -4.29 -5.89 6.04
C GLY A 294 -3.59 -6.33 7.31
N GLN A 295 -3.79 -7.57 7.80
CA GLN A 295 -3.00 -8.09 8.91
C GLN A 295 -1.51 -8.17 8.54
N MET A 296 -0.68 -7.50 9.34
CA MET A 296 0.73 -7.31 9.08
C MET A 296 1.57 -8.43 9.66
N GLN A 297 2.67 -8.68 8.96
CA GLN A 297 3.81 -9.46 9.43
C GLN A 297 5.08 -8.68 9.11
N TYR A 298 5.96 -8.60 10.11
CA TYR A 298 7.22 -7.90 10.08
C TYR A 298 8.36 -8.87 10.29
N ILE A 299 9.45 -8.65 9.56
CA ILE A 299 10.61 -9.54 9.55
C ILE A 299 11.86 -8.68 9.75
N LEU A 300 12.67 -9.05 10.72
CA LEU A 300 14.01 -8.52 10.92
C LEU A 300 14.98 -9.69 10.76
N SER A 301 15.94 -9.58 9.83
CA SER A 301 16.85 -10.68 9.55
C SER A 301 18.22 -10.22 9.08
N GLY A 302 19.27 -10.98 9.37
CA GLY A 302 20.65 -10.76 8.92
C GLY A 302 21.58 -11.85 9.44
N ASP A 303 22.88 -11.68 9.27
CA ASP A 303 23.86 -12.67 9.77
C ASP A 303 23.98 -12.63 11.30
N SER A 304 23.63 -11.50 11.91
CA SER A 304 23.60 -11.28 13.35
C SER A 304 22.58 -10.20 13.68
N LEU A 305 22.24 -10.02 14.95
CA LEU A 305 21.37 -8.91 15.37
C LEU A 305 21.93 -7.54 14.91
N GLY A 306 23.25 -7.33 15.02
CA GLY A 306 23.90 -6.07 14.66
C GLY A 306 23.89 -5.77 13.15
N THR A 307 23.74 -6.79 12.31
CA THR A 307 23.64 -6.67 10.85
C THR A 307 22.22 -6.90 10.33
N ALA A 308 21.26 -7.13 11.23
CA ALA A 308 19.89 -7.43 10.86
C ALA A 308 19.22 -6.20 10.28
N THR A 309 18.59 -6.38 9.12
CA THR A 309 17.83 -5.33 8.44
C THR A 309 16.38 -5.73 8.31
N ARG A 310 15.51 -4.72 8.28
CA ARG A 310 14.11 -4.93 7.94
C ARG A 310 14.02 -5.19 6.44
N ARG A 311 14.10 -6.47 6.06
CA ARG A 311 14.07 -6.89 4.64
C ARG A 311 12.72 -6.61 3.99
N GLY A 312 11.63 -6.66 4.74
CA GLY A 312 10.32 -6.22 4.27
C GLY A 312 9.19 -6.41 5.26
N GLN A 313 8.02 -5.94 4.84
CA GLN A 313 6.75 -6.05 5.54
C GLN A 313 5.76 -6.79 4.64
N VAL A 314 4.84 -7.52 5.25
CA VAL A 314 3.84 -8.31 4.53
C VAL A 314 2.45 -7.96 5.04
N ALA A 315 1.54 -7.62 4.13
CA ALA A 315 0.13 -7.42 4.45
C ALA A 315 -0.71 -8.57 3.88
N ARG A 316 -1.43 -9.30 4.72
CA ARG A 316 -2.30 -10.41 4.26
C ARG A 316 -3.46 -9.88 3.45
N LEU A 317 -3.77 -10.58 2.36
CA LEU A 317 -4.90 -10.24 1.51
C LEU A 317 -5.44 -11.50 0.81
N PRO A 318 -6.09 -12.41 1.57
CA PRO A 318 -6.54 -13.69 1.02
C PRO A 318 -7.37 -13.54 -0.26
N TYR A 319 -7.09 -14.42 -1.23
CA TYR A 319 -7.74 -14.51 -2.54
C TYR A 319 -7.65 -13.27 -3.45
N ALA A 320 -6.88 -12.25 -3.08
CA ALA A 320 -6.66 -11.13 -3.98
C ALA A 320 -5.95 -11.56 -5.26
N THR A 321 -6.26 -10.85 -6.34
CA THR A 321 -5.63 -10.99 -7.66
C THR A 321 -5.13 -9.62 -8.14
N SER A 322 -4.32 -9.59 -9.20
CA SER A 322 -3.99 -8.32 -9.86
C SER A 322 -5.26 -7.57 -10.29
N ALA A 323 -6.26 -8.29 -10.83
CA ALA A 323 -7.53 -7.68 -11.23
C ALA A 323 -8.29 -7.02 -10.07
N SER A 324 -8.30 -7.62 -8.87
CA SER A 324 -9.06 -7.09 -7.73
C SER A 324 -8.35 -5.95 -6.98
N THR A 325 -7.02 -5.86 -7.11
CA THR A 325 -6.18 -4.94 -6.33
C THR A 325 -5.57 -3.83 -7.19
N GLY A 326 -5.24 -4.12 -8.44
CA GLY A 326 -4.36 -3.30 -9.26
C GLY A 326 -2.87 -3.48 -8.97
N LEU A 327 -2.47 -4.48 -8.17
CA LEU A 327 -1.06 -4.83 -7.93
C LEU A 327 -0.47 -5.68 -9.07
N PRO A 328 0.83 -5.54 -9.39
CA PRO A 328 1.54 -6.53 -10.19
C PRO A 328 1.71 -7.84 -9.40
N GLU A 329 1.74 -8.98 -10.09
CA GLU A 329 1.96 -10.30 -9.46
C GLU A 329 3.46 -10.68 -9.41
N GLU A 330 4.29 -9.89 -10.07
CA GLU A 330 5.76 -9.96 -10.02
C GLU A 330 6.32 -8.75 -9.28
N ARG A 331 7.52 -8.92 -8.71
CA ARG A 331 8.23 -7.86 -7.98
C ARG A 331 8.46 -6.65 -8.89
N SER A 332 7.83 -5.54 -8.54
CA SER A 332 8.04 -4.24 -9.17
C SER A 332 9.31 -3.56 -8.66
N HIS A 333 9.79 -2.56 -9.40
CA HIS A 333 10.96 -1.76 -9.01
C HIS A 333 10.79 -1.02 -7.67
N ASP A 334 9.55 -0.71 -7.27
CA ASP A 334 9.26 -0.07 -5.99
C ASP A 334 9.12 -1.09 -4.84
N GLY A 335 9.36 -2.38 -5.12
CA GLY A 335 9.38 -3.46 -4.13
C GLY A 335 7.99 -3.88 -3.64
N ILE A 336 6.92 -3.52 -4.35
CA ILE A 336 5.53 -3.74 -3.93
C ILE A 336 4.77 -4.62 -4.93
N TRP A 337 4.45 -5.85 -4.56
CA TRP A 337 3.72 -6.77 -5.43
C TRP A 337 2.81 -7.72 -4.66
N LEU A 338 1.88 -8.34 -5.38
CA LEU A 338 1.00 -9.37 -4.86
C LEU A 338 1.64 -10.74 -5.07
N MET A 339 1.97 -11.43 -3.98
CA MET A 339 2.48 -12.80 -4.05
C MET A 339 1.34 -13.80 -3.85
N GLN A 340 1.38 -14.92 -4.56
CA GLN A 340 0.41 -16.03 -4.46
C GLN A 340 -1.04 -15.59 -4.76
N ALA A 341 -1.19 -14.75 -5.79
CA ALA A 341 -2.47 -14.24 -6.27
C ALA A 341 -3.50 -15.37 -6.48
N GLY A 342 -4.77 -15.08 -6.15
CA GLY A 342 -5.90 -16.01 -6.29
C GLY A 342 -5.99 -17.09 -5.22
N THR A 343 -5.03 -17.18 -4.29
CA THR A 343 -5.04 -18.20 -3.22
C THR A 343 -5.40 -17.60 -1.86
N ASN A 344 -5.82 -18.43 -0.91
CA ASN A 344 -6.02 -18.04 0.50
C ASN A 344 -4.76 -17.47 1.18
N ARG A 345 -3.59 -17.63 0.56
CA ARG A 345 -2.30 -17.14 1.05
C ARG A 345 -1.87 -15.83 0.40
N ALA A 346 -2.66 -15.28 -0.54
CA ALA A 346 -2.33 -14.03 -1.21
C ALA A 346 -1.97 -12.94 -0.20
N HIS A 347 -0.88 -12.22 -0.49
CA HIS A 347 -0.36 -11.17 0.38
C HIS A 347 0.44 -10.14 -0.41
N ILE A 348 0.42 -8.92 0.07
CA ILE A 348 1.22 -7.82 -0.47
C ILE A 348 2.60 -7.92 0.17
N MET A 349 3.62 -8.03 -0.68
CA MET A 349 5.01 -7.85 -0.29
C MET A 349 5.34 -6.37 -0.36
N ILE A 350 5.92 -5.82 0.70
CA ILE A 350 6.42 -4.45 0.77
C ILE A 350 7.90 -4.55 1.15
N MET A 351 8.74 -4.68 0.12
CA MET A 351 10.17 -4.86 0.26
C MET A 351 10.90 -3.58 -0.12
N ARG A 352 12.15 -3.47 0.30
CA ARG A 352 13.05 -2.51 -0.33
C ARG A 352 13.37 -2.99 -1.76
N PRO A 353 13.48 -2.09 -2.75
CA PRO A 353 13.99 -2.37 -4.10
C PRO A 353 15.33 -3.09 -4.09
#